data_AF-A0A1M4BLJ4-F1
#
_entry.id   AF-A0A1M4BLJ4-F1
#
_cell.length_a   1.000
_cell.length_b   1.000
_cell.length_c   1.000
_cell.angle_alpha   90.00
_cell.angle_beta   90.00
_cell.angle_gamma   90.00
#
_symmetry.space_group_name_H-M   'P 1'
#
loop_
_entity.id
_entity.type
_entity.pdbx_description
1 polymer ?
#
loop_
_entity_poly.entity_id
_entity_poly.type
_entity_poly.pdbx_seq_one_letter_code
_entity_poly.pdbx_strand_id
1 'polypeptide(L)'
;MSTELTNEQVFKLICMEVIETMGFAHFPPLILVYEMTNSGFVDWCEQMVFIDDDGKLNEGEKFLLDWMRKNVGNFDLIRQLMPVAERLEMKMRS
;
A
#
# COMPACT_ATOMS: atom_id res chain seq x y z
N MET A 1 22.64 11.43 6.19
CA MET A 1 21.37 11.79 5.52
C MET A 1 20.34 10.78 6.00
N SER A 2 19.20 11.21 6.57
CA SER A 2 18.14 10.26 6.96
C SER A 2 17.62 9.59 5.69
N THR A 3 17.71 8.26 5.63
CA THR A 3 17.26 7.41 4.52
C THR A 3 15.79 7.00 4.68
N GLU A 4 14.97 7.86 5.28
CA GLU A 4 13.55 7.55 5.48
C GLU A 4 12.73 7.89 4.24
N LEU A 5 11.94 6.91 3.77
CA LEU A 5 10.98 7.11 2.70
C LEU A 5 9.82 7.99 3.18
N THR A 6 9.35 8.88 2.30
CA THR A 6 8.14 9.68 2.53
C THR A 6 6.88 8.81 2.41
N ASN A 7 5.77 9.24 3.02
CA ASN A 7 4.47 8.57 2.92
C ASN A 7 4.03 8.35 1.46
N GLU A 8 4.31 9.31 0.56
CA GLU A 8 4.02 9.17 -0.87
C GLU A 8 4.85 8.04 -1.51
N GLN A 9 6.14 7.94 -1.16
CA GLN A 9 7.01 6.89 -1.69
C GLN A 9 6.57 5.51 -1.20
N VAL A 10 6.27 5.38 0.10
CA VAL A 10 5.78 4.11 0.66
C VAL A 10 4.44 3.71 0.07
N PHE A 11 3.51 4.66 -0.07
CA PHE A 11 2.21 4.42 -0.69
C PHE A 11 2.34 3.90 -2.13
N LYS A 12 3.24 4.48 -2.94
CA LYS A 12 3.47 4.01 -4.30
C LYS A 12 4.04 2.58 -4.34
N LEU A 13 4.91 2.22 -3.41
CA LEU A 13 5.42 0.85 -3.30
C LEU A 13 4.28 -0.13 -2.97
N ILE A 14 3.42 0.21 -2.01
CA ILE A 14 2.24 -0.60 -1.68
C ILE A 14 1.32 -0.75 -2.90
N CYS A 15 1.06 0.33 -3.64
CA CYS A 15 0.30 0.25 -4.89
C CYS A 15 0.92 -0.75 -5.85
N MET A 16 2.24 -0.71 -6.08
CA MET A 16 2.90 -1.63 -7.00
C MET A 16 2.73 -3.08 -6.53
N GLU A 17 3.08 -3.38 -5.28
CA GLU A 17 3.03 -4.75 -4.74
C GLU A 17 1.62 -5.35 -4.79
N VAL A 18 0.60 -4.58 -4.35
CA VAL A 18 -0.79 -5.04 -4.32
C VAL A 18 -1.35 -5.18 -5.74
N ILE A 19 -1.10 -4.20 -6.62
CA ILE A 19 -1.66 -4.19 -7.97
C ILE A 19 -1.01 -5.26 -8.86
N GLU A 20 0.31 -5.45 -8.76
CA GLU A 20 1.03 -6.48 -9.50
C GLU A 20 0.56 -7.88 -9.09
N THR A 21 0.44 -8.14 -7.79
CA THR A 21 -0.03 -9.44 -7.27
C THR A 21 -1.49 -9.73 -7.61
N MET A 22 -2.37 -8.72 -7.56
CA MET A 22 -3.80 -8.90 -7.83
C MET A 22 -4.19 -8.83 -9.31
N GLY A 23 -3.24 -8.57 -10.21
CA GLY A 23 -3.52 -8.43 -11.63
C GLY A 23 -4.40 -7.22 -11.93
N PHE A 24 -3.87 -6.01 -11.72
CA PHE A 24 -4.31 -4.70 -12.24
C PHE A 24 -5.78 -4.23 -12.07
N ALA A 25 -6.74 -5.06 -11.65
CA ALA A 25 -8.16 -4.77 -11.87
C ALA A 25 -8.98 -4.47 -10.61
N HIS A 26 -8.53 -4.87 -9.41
CA HIS A 26 -9.42 -4.89 -8.25
C HIS A 26 -9.30 -3.71 -7.29
N PHE A 27 -8.15 -3.02 -7.24
CA PHE A 27 -7.94 -1.89 -6.33
C PHE A 27 -7.27 -0.70 -7.04
N PRO A 28 -8.05 0.23 -7.62
CA PRO A 28 -7.50 1.51 -8.06
C PRO A 28 -6.84 2.25 -6.89
N PRO A 29 -5.79 3.06 -7.13
CA PRO A 29 -5.06 3.76 -6.07
C PRO A 29 -5.96 4.52 -5.09
N LEU A 30 -7.06 5.12 -5.57
CA LEU A 30 -8.03 5.80 -4.71
C LEU A 30 -8.66 4.89 -3.66
N ILE A 31 -9.08 3.68 -4.04
CA ILE A 31 -9.64 2.71 -3.10
C ILE A 31 -8.55 2.24 -2.14
N LEU A 32 -7.36 1.99 -2.66
CA LEU A 32 -6.23 1.50 -1.86
C LEU A 32 -5.88 2.45 -0.71
N VAL A 33 -5.96 3.78 -0.89
CA VAL A 33 -5.72 4.75 0.18
C VAL A 33 -6.65 4.54 1.39
N TYR A 34 -7.91 4.19 1.15
CA TYR A 34 -8.85 3.92 2.24
C TYR A 34 -8.54 2.57 2.88
N GLU A 35 -8.38 1.55 2.06
CA GLU A 35 -8.23 0.17 2.52
C GLU A 35 -6.92 -0.06 3.28
N MET A 36 -5.82 0.60 2.94
CA MET A 36 -4.56 0.49 3.69
C MET A 36 -4.65 0.96 5.15
N THR A 37 -5.73 1.65 5.54
CA THR A 37 -6.00 2.03 6.94
C THR A 37 -7.02 1.12 7.63
N ASN A 38 -7.56 0.13 6.92
CA ASN A 38 -8.47 -0.89 7.41
C ASN A 38 -7.68 -2.12 7.87
N SER A 39 -7.86 -2.53 9.14
CA SER A 39 -7.12 -3.67 9.69
C SER A 39 -7.35 -4.96 8.91
N GLY A 40 -8.57 -5.21 8.42
CA GLY A 40 -8.87 -6.43 7.66
C GLY A 40 -8.15 -6.49 6.32
N PHE A 41 -7.93 -5.33 5.68
CA PHE A 41 -7.15 -5.26 4.46
C PHE A 41 -5.65 -5.45 4.72
N VAL A 42 -5.13 -4.88 5.81
CA VAL A 42 -3.73 -5.07 6.21
C VAL A 42 -3.42 -6.54 6.52
N ASP A 43 -4.31 -7.22 7.24
CA ASP A 43 -4.19 -8.66 7.52
C ASP A 43 -4.25 -9.49 6.23
N TRP A 44 -5.13 -9.11 5.29
CA TRP A 44 -5.21 -9.74 3.99
C TRP A 44 -3.92 -9.54 3.17
N CYS A 45 -3.35 -8.33 3.15
CA CYS A 45 -2.09 -8.05 2.48
C CYS A 45 -0.93 -8.88 3.02
N GLU A 46 -0.85 -9.07 4.35
CA GLU A 46 0.14 -9.97 4.94
C GLU A 46 -0.01 -11.39 4.38
N GLN A 47 -1.23 -11.93 4.38
CA GLN A 47 -1.46 -13.34 4.04
C GLN A 47 -1.43 -13.65 2.55
N MET A 48 -1.80 -12.70 1.69
CA MET A 48 -2.13 -12.94 0.28
C MET A 48 -1.26 -12.15 -0.70
N VAL A 49 -0.59 -11.10 -0.24
CA VAL A 49 0.23 -10.24 -1.10
C VAL A 49 1.71 -10.37 -0.76
N PHE A 50 2.05 -10.23 0.51
CA PHE A 50 3.44 -10.11 0.92
C PHE A 50 4.09 -11.43 1.33
N ILE A 51 3.33 -12.40 1.85
CA ILE A 51 3.89 -13.71 2.17
C ILE A 51 4.16 -14.48 0.87
N ASP A 52 5.41 -14.90 0.69
CA ASP A 52 5.84 -15.74 -0.42
C ASP A 52 5.31 -17.19 -0.31
N ASP A 53 5.51 -17.99 -1.35
CA ASP A 53 5.10 -19.41 -1.41
C ASP A 53 5.71 -20.26 -0.28
N ASP A 54 6.83 -19.83 0.31
CA ASP A 54 7.53 -20.48 1.43
C ASP A 54 7.04 -19.98 2.81
N GLY A 55 6.03 -19.10 2.84
CA GLY A 55 5.45 -18.57 4.08
C GLY A 55 6.29 -17.46 4.73
N LYS A 56 7.17 -16.80 3.97
CA LYS A 56 8.13 -15.81 4.49
C LYS A 56 7.92 -14.43 3.90
N LEU A 57 8.27 -13.43 4.71
CA LEU A 57 8.35 -12.04 4.30
C LEU A 57 9.82 -11.63 4.16
N ASN A 58 10.16 -11.04 3.02
CA ASN A 58 11.43 -10.36 2.81
C ASN A 58 11.49 -9.02 3.58
N GLU A 59 12.65 -8.35 3.58
CA GLU A 59 12.83 -7.11 4.35
C GLU A 59 11.99 -5.94 3.84
N GLY A 60 11.77 -5.85 2.52
CA GLY A 60 10.93 -4.82 1.92
C GLY A 60 9.45 -4.99 2.26
N GLU A 61 8.95 -6.22 2.12
CA GLU A 61 7.58 -6.60 2.49
C GLU A 61 7.29 -6.35 3.97
N LYS A 62 8.22 -6.73 4.85
CA LYS A 62 8.12 -6.41 6.29
C LYS A 62 8.01 -4.92 6.54
N PHE A 63 8.84 -4.12 5.87
CA PHE A 63 8.80 -2.67 5.99
C PHE A 63 7.44 -2.10 5.56
N LEU A 64 6.90 -2.54 4.43
CA LEU A 64 5.58 -2.08 3.94
C LEU A 64 4.45 -2.47 4.89
N LEU A 65 4.45 -3.73 5.35
CA LEU A 65 3.45 -4.23 6.28
C LEU A 65 3.49 -3.50 7.63
N ASP A 66 4.69 -3.29 8.19
CA ASP A 66 4.86 -2.54 9.44
C ASP A 66 4.40 -1.09 9.30
N TRP A 67 4.65 -0.47 8.14
CA TRP A 67 4.18 0.88 7.88
C TRP A 67 2.65 0.93 7.79
N MET A 68 1.99 -0.04 7.14
CA MET A 68 0.53 -0.09 7.11
C MET A 68 -0.06 -0.32 8.50
N ARG A 69 0.49 -1.27 9.27
CA ARG A 69 0.05 -1.55 10.65
C ARG A 69 0.12 -0.32 11.56
N LYS A 70 1.19 0.47 11.45
CA LYS A 70 1.35 1.73 12.21
C LYS A 70 0.32 2.79 11.83
N ASN A 71 -0.29 2.68 10.65
CA ASN A 71 -1.20 3.68 10.09
C ASN A 71 -2.65 3.20 9.99
N VAL A 72 -2.99 2.05 10.58
CA VAL A 72 -4.39 1.61 10.73
C VAL A 72 -5.19 2.70 11.46
N GLY A 73 -6.34 3.07 10.89
CA GLY A 73 -7.20 4.13 11.40
C GLY A 73 -6.66 5.57 11.26
N ASN A 74 -5.53 5.79 10.57
CA ASN A 74 -4.95 7.12 10.41
C ASN A 74 -5.63 7.92 9.28
N PHE A 75 -6.70 8.64 9.61
CA PHE A 75 -7.43 9.48 8.67
C PHE A 75 -6.64 10.68 8.12
N ASP A 76 -5.62 11.16 8.84
CA ASP A 76 -4.78 12.25 8.36
C ASP A 76 -3.86 11.79 7.23
N LEU A 77 -3.37 10.56 7.32
CA LEU A 77 -2.62 9.93 6.24
C LEU A 77 -3.46 9.79 4.97
N ILE A 78 -4.74 9.40 5.09
CA ILE A 78 -5.67 9.34 3.95
C ILE A 78 -5.73 10.69 3.25
N ARG A 79 -5.92 11.77 4.01
CA ARG A 79 -5.97 13.14 3.46
C ARG A 79 -4.67 13.52 2.75
N GLN A 80 -3.53 13.12 3.30
CA GLN A 80 -2.21 13.37 2.69
C GLN A 80 -2.03 12.62 1.37
N LEU A 81 -2.50 11.36 1.29
CA LEU A 81 -2.29 10.48 0.15
C LEU A 81 -3.35 10.61 -0.93
N MET A 82 -4.54 11.14 -0.62
CA MET A 82 -5.62 11.31 -1.59
C MET A 82 -5.18 12.01 -2.89
N PRO A 83 -4.49 13.17 -2.85
CA PRO A 83 -4.06 13.84 -4.09
C PRO A 83 -3.00 13.03 -4.85
N VAL A 84 -2.23 12.19 -4.16
CA VAL A 84 -1.24 11.29 -4.79
C VAL A 84 -1.97 10.19 -5.54
N ALA A 85 -2.95 9.56 -4.91
CA ALA A 85 -3.76 8.50 -5.51
C ALA A 85 -4.54 8.98 -6.73
N GLU A 86 -5.17 10.17 -6.66
CA GLU A 86 -5.85 10.79 -7.82
C GLU A 86 -4.90 10.95 -9.01
N ARG A 87 -3.68 11.46 -8.78
CA ARG A 87 -2.67 11.63 -9.84
C ARG A 87 -2.21 10.31 -10.43
N LEU A 88 -2.07 9.26 -9.61
CA LEU A 88 -1.69 7.93 -10.09
C LEU A 88 -2.79 7.34 -10.96
N GLU A 89 -4.05 7.44 -10.52
CA GLU A 89 -5.18 6.91 -11.27
C GLU A 89 -5.37 7.61 -12.62
N MET A 90 -5.19 8.93 -12.68
CA MET A 90 -5.21 9.66 -13.96
C MET A 90 -4.14 9.15 -14.94
N LYS A 91 -2.94 8.84 -14.46
CA LYS A 91 -1.85 8.31 -15.29
C LYS A 91 -2.09 6.88 -15.77
N MET A 92 -2.81 6.08 -15.00
CA MET A 92 -3.15 4.70 -15.39
C MET A 92 -4.24 4.65 -16.47
N ARG A 93 -5.07 5.70 -16.57
CA ARG A 93 -6.18 5.79 -17.53
C ARG A 93 -5.81 6.49 -18.85
N SER A 94 -4.63 7.11 -18.94
CA SER A 94 -4.10 7.81 -20.12
C SER A 94 -3.22 6.90 -20.96
#